data_AF-A0A7C3DQB5-F1
#
_entry.id   AF-A0A7C3DQB5-F1
#
_cell.length_a   1.000
_cell.length_b   1.000
_cell.length_c   1.000
_cell.angle_alpha   90.00
_cell.angle_beta   90.00
_cell.angle_gamma   90.00
#
_symmetry.space_group_name_H-M   'P 1'
#
loop_
_entity.id
_entity.type
_entity.pdbx_description
1 polymer ?
#
loop_
_entity_poly.entity_id
_entity_poly.type
_entity_poly.pdbx_seq_one_letter_code
_entity_poly.pdbx_strand_id
1 'polypeptide(L)'
;RQQIQAYLVQVNQSMAAQSALILDRAVRDVQTVADTTAAIYAGQLPLTPIQTELITGPEGQMMNGAEAISSLFVPNMVVAKARSDPALAQAVQQDIELTAYLDLTLQGVKQNNPNAADMYLGTSNDVTRYYPNIRLGEVVPADFQVTQRPWYLSSLEGNIPRIAQRPVWSPVYFDATGLGLVTTIAEPVYDRQGRLIGVNPYGQPGVEAYKKHMKAILQG
;
A
#
# COMPACT_ATOMS: atom_id res chain seq x y z
N ARG A 1 20.21 21.47 -37.13
CA ARG A 1 20.84 20.63 -36.08
C ARG A 1 20.74 21.26 -34.68
N GLN A 2 21.21 22.50 -34.46
CA GLN A 2 21.10 23.17 -33.15
C GLN A 2 19.64 23.34 -32.65
N GLN A 3 18.69 23.72 -33.51
CA GLN A 3 17.28 23.83 -33.13
C GLN A 3 16.67 22.48 -32.69
N ILE A 4 17.02 21.38 -33.37
CA ILE A 4 16.54 20.03 -33.02
C ILE A 4 17.14 19.59 -31.68
N GLN A 5 18.42 19.88 -31.42
CA GLN A 5 19.06 19.57 -30.15
C GLN A 5 18.46 20.37 -28.99
N ALA A 6 18.22 21.67 -29.18
CA ALA A 6 17.58 22.53 -28.17
C ALA A 6 16.15 22.05 -27.86
N TYR A 7 15.40 21.66 -28.89
CA TYR A 7 14.06 21.08 -28.73
C TYR A 7 14.10 19.77 -27.92
N LEU A 8 15.01 18.84 -28.24
CA LEU A 8 15.14 17.58 -27.50
C LEU A 8 15.52 17.79 -26.02
N VAL A 9 16.41 18.75 -25.74
CA VAL A 9 16.76 19.11 -24.36
C VAL A 9 15.54 19.66 -23.62
N GLN A 10 14.77 20.54 -24.25
CA GLN A 10 13.56 21.11 -23.66
C GLN A 10 12.49 20.04 -23.38
N VAL A 11 12.29 19.11 -24.30
CA VAL A 11 11.37 17.97 -24.12
C VAL A 11 11.82 17.11 -22.94
N ASN A 12 13.10 16.75 -22.87
CA ASN A 12 13.64 15.96 -21.75
C ASN A 12 13.49 16.68 -20.41
N GLN A 13 13.75 17.99 -20.36
CA GLN A 13 13.56 18.78 -19.14
C GLN A 13 12.09 18.84 -18.71
N SER A 14 11.18 19.03 -19.67
CA SER A 14 9.74 19.03 -19.40
C SER A 14 9.26 17.67 -18.87
N MET A 15 9.70 16.58 -19.48
CA MET A 15 9.37 15.21 -19.03
C MET A 15 9.92 14.92 -17.62
N ALA A 16 11.15 15.35 -17.34
CA ALA A 16 11.75 15.20 -16.01
C ALA A 16 10.97 15.97 -14.95
N ALA A 17 10.57 17.22 -15.26
CA ALA A 17 9.77 18.04 -14.34
C ALA A 17 8.38 17.43 -14.07
N GLN A 18 7.70 16.94 -15.11
CA GLN A 18 6.43 16.24 -14.94
C GLN A 18 6.57 14.98 -14.10
N SER A 19 7.62 14.19 -14.34
CA SER A 19 7.90 12.98 -13.56
C SER A 19 8.16 13.30 -12.10
N ALA A 20 8.93 14.36 -11.81
CA ALA A 20 9.18 14.82 -10.44
C ALA A 20 7.87 15.17 -9.70
N LEU A 21 6.95 15.88 -10.36
CA LEU A 21 5.65 16.22 -9.76
C LEU A 21 4.81 14.97 -9.43
N ILE A 22 4.87 13.92 -10.27
CA ILE A 22 4.18 12.65 -10.03
C ILE A 22 4.77 11.93 -8.80
N LEU A 23 6.10 11.89 -8.69
CA LEU A 23 6.78 11.26 -7.55
C LEU A 23 6.54 12.03 -6.25
N ASP A 24 6.61 13.36 -6.30
CA ASP A 24 6.30 14.23 -5.16
C ASP A 24 4.85 14.07 -4.69
N ARG A 25 3.93 13.84 -5.64
CA ARG A 25 2.54 13.57 -5.30
C ARG A 25 2.41 12.23 -4.59
N ALA A 26 3.08 11.18 -5.06
CA ALA A 26 3.06 9.87 -4.42
C ALA A 26 3.63 9.90 -2.99
N VAL A 27 4.69 10.67 -2.75
CA VAL A 27 5.24 10.95 -1.40
C VAL A 27 4.15 11.51 -0.50
N ARG A 28 3.46 12.57 -0.92
CA ARG A 28 2.40 13.20 -0.12
C ARG A 28 1.20 12.29 0.11
N ASP A 29 0.84 11.49 -0.88
CA ASP A 29 -0.28 10.55 -0.79
C ASP A 29 0.01 9.44 0.22
N VAL A 30 1.22 8.86 0.22
CA VAL A 30 1.65 7.90 1.25
C VAL A 30 1.61 8.52 2.64
N GLN A 31 2.17 9.72 2.80
CA GLN A 31 2.18 10.43 4.09
C GLN A 31 0.77 10.68 4.61
N THR A 32 -0.15 11.08 3.73
CA THR A 32 -1.56 11.28 4.09
C THR A 32 -2.19 10.00 4.64
N VAL A 33 -1.93 8.85 4.00
CA VAL A 33 -2.45 7.56 4.48
C VAL A 33 -1.75 7.12 5.77
N ALA A 34 -0.44 7.34 5.89
CA ALA A 34 0.33 7.02 7.10
C ALA A 34 -0.16 7.83 8.31
N ASP A 35 -0.31 9.15 8.16
CA ASP A 35 -0.84 10.04 9.20
C ASP A 35 -2.26 9.66 9.60
N THR A 36 -3.11 9.33 8.62
CA THR A 36 -4.49 8.88 8.89
C THR A 36 -4.49 7.54 9.64
N THR A 37 -3.63 6.60 9.24
CA THR A 37 -3.47 5.32 9.92
C THR A 37 -3.03 5.52 11.37
N ALA A 38 -2.02 6.37 11.61
CA ALA A 38 -1.58 6.70 12.96
C ALA A 38 -2.71 7.32 13.80
N ALA A 39 -3.50 8.23 13.22
CA ALA A 39 -4.61 8.87 13.92
C ALA A 39 -5.74 7.89 14.29
N ILE A 40 -6.08 6.95 13.40
CA ILE A 40 -7.05 5.88 13.65
C ILE A 40 -6.58 5.01 14.82
N TYR A 41 -5.35 4.49 14.76
CA TYR A 41 -4.80 3.61 15.79
C TYR A 41 -4.53 4.31 17.12
N ALA A 42 -4.29 5.63 17.11
CA ALA A 42 -4.18 6.44 18.31
C ALA A 42 -5.54 6.79 18.96
N GLY A 43 -6.66 6.39 18.36
CA GLY A 43 -8.01 6.72 18.83
C GLY A 43 -8.30 8.22 18.78
N GLN A 44 -7.66 8.95 17.86
CA GLN A 44 -7.83 10.41 17.73
C GLN A 44 -9.06 10.80 16.91
N LEU A 45 -9.70 9.82 16.27
CA LEU A 45 -10.89 10.02 15.46
C LEU A 45 -12.11 9.41 16.16
N PRO A 46 -13.30 10.05 16.07
CA PRO A 46 -14.53 9.45 16.56
C PRO A 46 -14.93 8.30 15.62
N LEU A 47 -14.66 7.06 16.05
CA LEU A 47 -14.90 5.86 15.26
C LEU A 47 -16.24 5.23 15.66
N THR A 48 -17.14 5.03 14.70
CA THR A 48 -18.35 4.22 14.90
C THR A 48 -18.00 2.77 14.58
N PRO A 49 -18.30 1.77 15.44
CA PRO A 49 -17.93 0.38 15.18
C PRO A 49 -18.33 -0.09 13.79
N ILE A 50 -17.36 -0.65 13.05
CA ILE A 50 -17.58 -1.25 11.74
C ILE A 50 -17.46 -2.77 11.89
N GLN A 51 -18.53 -3.51 11.60
CA GLN A 51 -18.42 -4.95 11.41
C GLN A 51 -18.00 -5.23 9.97
N THR A 52 -16.87 -5.91 9.82
CA THR A 52 -16.46 -6.46 8.53
C THR A 52 -16.97 -7.88 8.41
N GLU A 53 -17.75 -8.15 7.37
CA GLU A 53 -18.16 -9.52 7.04
C GLU A 53 -16.95 -10.31 6.53
N LEU A 54 -16.65 -11.43 7.20
CA LEU A 54 -15.50 -12.29 6.88
C LEU A 54 -15.97 -13.59 6.24
N ILE A 55 -15.27 -13.99 5.19
CA ILE A 55 -15.38 -15.24 4.47
C ILE A 55 -14.09 -16.03 4.71
N THR A 56 -14.22 -17.31 5.03
CA THR A 56 -13.07 -18.21 5.07
C THR A 56 -12.80 -18.74 3.66
N GLY A 57 -11.59 -18.51 3.16
CA GLY A 57 -11.12 -19.03 1.89
C GLY A 57 -10.88 -20.54 1.90
N PRO A 58 -10.69 -21.14 0.72
CA PRO A 58 -10.58 -22.60 0.58
C PRO A 58 -9.39 -23.20 1.32
N GLU A 59 -8.35 -22.42 1.59
CA GLU A 59 -7.11 -22.86 2.26
C GLU A 59 -6.98 -22.29 3.69
N GLY A 60 -8.07 -21.74 4.24
CA GLY A 60 -8.14 -21.28 5.63
C GLY A 60 -7.70 -19.84 5.88
N GLN A 61 -7.36 -19.09 4.82
CA GLN A 61 -7.22 -17.63 4.89
C GLN A 61 -8.57 -16.98 5.20
N MET A 62 -8.57 -15.77 5.77
CA MET A 62 -9.78 -14.96 5.89
C MET A 62 -9.73 -13.80 4.90
N MET A 63 -10.89 -13.46 4.34
CA MET A 63 -11.06 -12.36 3.40
C MET A 63 -12.47 -11.77 3.52
N ASN A 64 -12.73 -10.65 2.85
CA ASN A 64 -14.08 -10.09 2.75
C ASN A 64 -14.72 -10.40 1.38
N GLY A 65 -16.01 -10.10 1.26
CA GLY A 65 -16.78 -10.32 0.03
C GLY A 65 -16.43 -9.38 -1.12
N ALA A 66 -16.88 -9.74 -2.34
CA ALA A 66 -16.62 -8.99 -3.57
C ALA A 66 -17.27 -7.58 -3.58
N GLU A 67 -18.35 -7.38 -2.83
CA GLU A 67 -19.07 -6.10 -2.76
C GLU A 67 -18.40 -5.07 -1.81
N ALA A 68 -17.38 -5.48 -1.05
CA ALA A 68 -16.65 -4.56 -0.20
C ALA A 68 -15.83 -3.55 -1.03
N ILE A 69 -15.64 -2.35 -0.49
CA ILE A 69 -14.94 -1.24 -1.18
C ILE A 69 -13.45 -1.57 -1.41
N SER A 70 -12.82 -2.23 -0.43
CA SER A 70 -11.43 -2.67 -0.45
C SER A 70 -11.36 -4.17 -0.13
N SER A 71 -10.29 -4.85 -0.53
CA SER A 71 -10.01 -6.22 -0.11
C SER A 71 -9.47 -6.23 1.32
N LEU A 72 -9.93 -7.18 2.12
CA LEU A 72 -9.31 -7.60 3.36
C LEU A 72 -8.70 -8.97 3.15
N PHE A 73 -7.50 -9.21 3.69
CA PHE A 73 -6.85 -10.50 3.67
C PHE A 73 -6.11 -10.76 4.99
N VAL A 74 -6.30 -11.96 5.53
CA VAL A 74 -5.55 -12.49 6.68
C VAL A 74 -5.03 -13.88 6.30
N PRO A 75 -3.70 -14.12 6.35
CA PRO A 75 -3.12 -15.38 5.91
C PRO A 75 -3.58 -16.57 6.77
N ASN A 76 -3.68 -17.74 6.16
CA ASN A 76 -4.12 -18.97 6.84
C ASN A 76 -3.27 -19.32 8.07
N MET A 77 -1.96 -19.06 8.01
CA MET A 77 -1.03 -19.29 9.12
C MET A 77 -1.30 -18.35 10.30
N VAL A 78 -1.70 -17.11 10.05
CA VAL A 78 -2.09 -16.14 11.08
C VAL A 78 -3.42 -16.57 11.70
N VAL A 79 -4.40 -16.94 10.87
CA VAL A 79 -5.70 -17.47 11.32
C VAL A 79 -5.50 -18.70 12.21
N ALA A 80 -4.65 -19.64 11.80
CA ALA A 80 -4.35 -20.85 12.57
C ALA A 80 -3.70 -20.51 13.92
N LYS A 81 -2.70 -19.62 13.94
CA LYS A 81 -2.01 -19.21 15.16
C LYS A 81 -2.94 -18.49 16.14
N ALA A 82 -3.81 -17.60 15.64
CA ALA A 82 -4.78 -16.87 16.44
C ALA A 82 -5.75 -17.78 17.20
N ARG A 83 -6.04 -19.00 16.71
CA ARG A 83 -6.87 -19.98 17.44
C ARG A 83 -6.26 -20.42 18.77
N SER A 84 -4.93 -20.41 18.88
CA SER A 84 -4.18 -20.82 20.06
C SER A 84 -3.58 -19.66 20.85
N ASP A 85 -3.59 -18.45 20.31
CA ASP A 85 -2.99 -17.25 20.89
C ASP A 85 -4.05 -16.14 21.02
N PRO A 86 -4.68 -16.00 22.20
CA PRO A 86 -5.72 -14.99 22.43
C PRO A 86 -5.25 -13.54 22.21
N ALA A 87 -3.98 -13.25 22.50
CA ALA A 87 -3.43 -11.91 22.32
C ALA A 87 -3.29 -11.58 20.83
N LEU A 88 -2.82 -12.54 20.03
CA LEU A 88 -2.78 -12.39 18.57
C LEU A 88 -4.19 -12.29 17.98
N ALA A 89 -5.13 -13.11 18.45
CA ALA A 89 -6.52 -13.06 17.99
C ALA A 89 -7.13 -11.67 18.20
N GLN A 90 -6.90 -11.07 19.36
CA GLN A 90 -7.35 -9.70 19.64
C GLN A 90 -6.66 -8.67 18.75
N ALA A 91 -5.35 -8.79 18.54
CA ALA A 91 -4.59 -7.86 17.69
C ALA A 91 -5.04 -7.93 16.21
N VAL A 92 -5.25 -9.13 15.67
CA VAL A 92 -5.78 -9.33 14.32
C VAL A 92 -7.19 -8.78 14.18
N GLN A 93 -8.07 -9.03 15.17
CA GLN A 93 -9.42 -8.48 15.17
C GLN A 93 -9.39 -6.95 15.19
N GLN A 94 -8.53 -6.35 16.01
CA GLN A 94 -8.33 -4.90 16.06
C GLN A 94 -7.84 -4.35 14.71
N ASP A 95 -6.89 -5.03 14.06
CA ASP A 95 -6.42 -4.63 12.73
C ASP A 95 -7.54 -4.69 11.68
N ILE A 96 -8.36 -5.76 11.68
CA ILE A 96 -9.52 -5.90 10.78
C ILE A 96 -10.49 -4.72 10.95
N GLU A 97 -10.79 -4.35 12.20
CA GLU A 97 -11.73 -3.26 12.52
C GLU A 97 -11.15 -1.88 12.20
N LEU A 98 -9.92 -1.60 12.65
CA LEU A 98 -9.31 -0.28 12.49
C LEU A 98 -8.94 0.00 11.04
N THR A 99 -8.48 -0.99 10.29
CA THR A 99 -8.15 -0.81 8.87
C THR A 99 -9.38 -0.49 8.02
N ALA A 100 -10.60 -0.85 8.46
CA ALA A 100 -11.82 -0.52 7.71
C ALA A 100 -12.07 0.99 7.59
N TYR A 101 -11.62 1.79 8.57
CA TYR A 101 -11.75 3.25 8.50
C TYR A 101 -10.83 3.90 7.45
N LEU A 102 -9.84 3.16 6.94
CA LEU A 102 -8.97 3.66 5.87
C LEU A 102 -9.69 3.71 4.52
N ASP A 103 -10.82 3.01 4.33
CA ASP A 103 -11.49 2.96 3.03
C ASP A 103 -11.78 4.34 2.45
N LEU A 104 -12.21 5.30 3.28
CA LEU A 104 -12.47 6.68 2.84
C LEU A 104 -11.20 7.37 2.34
N THR A 105 -10.09 7.22 3.06
CA THR A 105 -8.81 7.84 2.71
C THR A 105 -8.18 7.16 1.51
N LEU A 106 -8.17 5.82 1.46
CA LEU A 106 -7.63 5.05 0.33
C LEU A 106 -8.39 5.35 -0.96
N GLN A 107 -9.73 5.36 -0.89
CA GLN A 107 -10.58 5.73 -2.02
C GLN A 107 -10.32 7.18 -2.46
N GLY A 108 -10.34 8.13 -1.52
CA GLY A 108 -10.13 9.54 -1.81
C GLY A 108 -8.76 9.82 -2.44
N VAL A 109 -7.70 9.20 -1.94
CA VAL A 109 -6.35 9.33 -2.51
C VAL A 109 -6.29 8.72 -3.90
N LYS A 110 -6.79 7.50 -4.09
CA LYS A 110 -6.74 6.79 -5.37
C LYS A 110 -7.57 7.47 -6.46
N GLN A 111 -8.74 8.01 -6.13
CA GLN A 111 -9.60 8.72 -7.09
C GLN A 111 -9.00 10.06 -7.52
N ASN A 112 -8.28 10.74 -6.63
CA ASN A 112 -7.61 12.00 -6.93
C ASN A 112 -6.23 11.82 -7.57
N ASN A 113 -5.72 10.59 -7.68
CA ASN A 113 -4.43 10.31 -8.30
C ASN A 113 -4.50 9.13 -9.28
N PRO A 114 -4.68 9.38 -10.59
CA PRO A 114 -4.76 8.33 -11.60
C PRO A 114 -3.46 7.53 -11.77
N ASN A 115 -2.33 8.01 -11.23
CA ASN A 115 -1.04 7.31 -11.31
C ASN A 115 -0.83 6.28 -10.18
N ALA A 116 -1.69 6.27 -9.16
CA ALA A 116 -1.69 5.21 -8.16
C ALA A 116 -2.27 3.93 -8.80
N ALA A 117 -1.52 2.82 -8.77
CA ALA A 117 -2.05 1.51 -9.13
C ALA A 117 -3.02 1.02 -8.06
N ASP A 118 -2.60 1.17 -6.81
CA ASP A 118 -3.24 0.70 -5.61
C ASP A 118 -2.87 1.62 -4.43
N MET A 119 -3.63 1.50 -3.35
CA MET A 119 -3.32 2.09 -2.05
C MET A 119 -3.71 1.09 -0.97
N TYR A 120 -2.82 0.79 -0.04
CA TYR A 120 -3.10 -0.24 0.94
C TYR A 120 -2.34 -0.07 2.27
N LEU A 121 -2.64 -0.93 3.23
CA LEU A 121 -1.93 -1.10 4.48
C LEU A 121 -1.65 -2.59 4.67
N GLY A 122 -0.38 -2.94 4.91
CA GLY A 122 -0.01 -4.20 5.54
C GLY A 122 0.31 -3.96 7.00
N THR A 123 -0.40 -4.60 7.93
CA THR A 123 -0.13 -4.47 9.36
C THR A 123 1.05 -5.34 9.79
N SER A 124 1.58 -5.09 10.98
CA SER A 124 2.63 -5.93 11.58
C SER A 124 2.13 -7.32 11.98
N ASN A 125 0.81 -7.54 12.01
CA ASN A 125 0.19 -8.86 12.22
C ASN A 125 -0.19 -9.57 10.91
N ASP A 126 0.37 -9.13 9.78
CA ASP A 126 0.12 -9.65 8.44
C ASP A 126 -1.33 -9.50 7.93
N VAL A 127 -2.13 -8.60 8.54
CA VAL A 127 -3.43 -8.22 8.00
C VAL A 127 -3.23 -7.23 6.85
N THR A 128 -3.92 -7.44 5.73
CA THR A 128 -3.82 -6.55 4.57
C THR A 128 -5.19 -5.92 4.24
N ARG A 129 -5.23 -4.59 4.15
CA ARG A 129 -6.38 -3.83 3.63
C ARG A 129 -5.98 -3.15 2.33
N TYR A 130 -6.56 -3.57 1.21
CA TYR A 130 -6.10 -3.20 -0.13
C TYR A 130 -7.19 -2.56 -0.99
N TYR A 131 -6.93 -1.36 -1.51
CA TYR A 131 -7.86 -0.65 -2.39
C TYR A 131 -7.31 -0.50 -3.82
N PRO A 132 -8.12 -0.75 -4.87
CA PRO A 132 -9.52 -1.18 -4.84
C PRO A 132 -9.69 -2.66 -4.46
N ASN A 133 -10.91 -3.10 -4.15
CA ASN A 133 -11.17 -4.52 -3.92
C ASN A 133 -10.89 -5.35 -5.18
N ILE A 134 -9.83 -6.14 -5.14
CA ILE A 134 -9.44 -7.08 -6.20
C ILE A 134 -9.71 -8.55 -5.81
N ARG A 135 -10.46 -8.75 -4.71
CA ARG A 135 -10.57 -10.03 -4.01
C ARG A 135 -9.21 -10.63 -3.68
N LEU A 136 -8.37 -9.85 -2.98
CA LEU A 136 -6.95 -10.17 -2.74
C LEU A 136 -6.72 -11.62 -2.27
N GLY A 137 -7.57 -12.16 -1.40
CA GLY A 137 -7.46 -13.55 -0.90
C GLY A 137 -7.70 -14.66 -1.91
N GLU A 138 -8.14 -14.33 -3.13
CA GLU A 138 -8.21 -15.22 -4.30
C GLU A 138 -7.08 -14.97 -5.31
N VAL A 139 -6.34 -13.86 -5.16
CA VAL A 139 -5.25 -13.44 -6.05
C VAL A 139 -3.90 -13.94 -5.53
N VAL A 140 -3.68 -13.83 -4.22
CA VAL A 140 -2.42 -14.26 -3.59
C VAL A 140 -2.57 -15.63 -2.91
N PRO A 141 -1.46 -16.38 -2.73
CA PRO A 141 -1.47 -17.61 -1.95
C PRO A 141 -2.02 -17.41 -0.53
N ALA A 142 -2.63 -18.44 0.05
CA ALA A 142 -3.25 -18.35 1.37
C ALA A 142 -2.23 -18.09 2.51
N ASP A 143 -0.96 -18.41 2.30
CA ASP A 143 0.17 -18.18 3.21
C ASP A 143 0.97 -16.91 2.86
N PHE A 144 0.44 -16.05 1.98
CA PHE A 144 1.07 -14.80 1.60
C PHE A 144 1.34 -13.91 2.81
N GLN A 145 2.58 -13.49 3.01
CA GLN A 145 2.97 -12.59 4.11
C GLN A 145 3.30 -11.20 3.56
N VAL A 146 2.49 -10.22 3.96
CA VAL A 146 2.66 -8.81 3.57
C VAL A 146 3.92 -8.21 4.22
N THR A 147 4.28 -8.69 5.41
CA THR A 147 5.47 -8.26 6.16
C THR A 147 6.79 -8.66 5.47
N GLN A 148 6.76 -9.64 4.57
CA GLN A 148 7.93 -10.12 3.84
C GLN A 148 8.11 -9.44 2.47
N ARG A 149 7.25 -8.47 2.12
CA ARG A 149 7.31 -7.82 0.82
C ARG A 149 8.49 -6.85 0.74
N PRO A 150 9.14 -6.70 -0.44
CA PRO A 150 10.32 -5.84 -0.58
C PRO A 150 10.10 -4.40 -0.10
N TRP A 151 8.94 -3.82 -0.39
CA TRP A 151 8.58 -2.47 0.07
C TRP A 151 8.38 -2.37 1.58
N TYR A 152 7.89 -3.44 2.22
CA TYR A 152 7.71 -3.47 3.67
C TYR A 152 9.09 -3.43 4.34
N LEU A 153 9.97 -4.33 3.91
CA LEU A 153 11.32 -4.46 4.44
C LEU A 153 12.17 -3.21 4.17
N SER A 154 12.18 -2.69 2.93
CA SER A 154 12.92 -1.47 2.58
C SER A 154 12.43 -0.25 3.35
N SER A 155 11.12 -0.13 3.57
CA SER A 155 10.56 0.97 4.35
C SER A 155 11.02 0.95 5.80
N LEU A 156 11.07 -0.24 6.42
CA LEU A 156 11.61 -0.40 7.77
C LEU A 156 13.11 -0.09 7.83
N GLU A 157 13.91 -0.65 6.91
CA GLU A 157 15.36 -0.44 6.86
C GLU A 157 15.72 1.04 6.66
N GLY A 158 15.06 1.70 5.70
CA GLY A 158 15.30 3.11 5.36
C GLY A 158 14.90 4.12 6.44
N ASN A 159 14.20 3.67 7.48
CA ASN A 159 13.73 4.46 8.62
C ASN A 159 14.45 4.09 9.94
N ILE A 160 15.63 3.47 9.86
CA ILE A 160 16.52 3.26 11.01
C ILE A 160 17.56 4.41 11.08
N PRO A 161 17.76 5.07 12.24
CA PRO A 161 16.97 4.97 13.47
C PRO A 161 15.62 5.69 13.36
N ARG A 162 14.60 5.22 14.09
CA ARG A 162 13.17 5.63 14.01
C ARG A 162 12.89 7.02 14.62
N ILE A 163 13.65 8.04 14.20
CA ILE A 163 13.62 9.40 14.76
C ILE A 163 12.78 10.34 13.89
N ALA A 164 12.77 10.13 12.57
CA ALA A 164 11.93 10.85 11.62
C ALA A 164 11.49 9.89 10.52
N GLN A 165 10.21 9.51 10.54
CA GLN A 165 9.62 8.64 9.54
C GLN A 165 9.55 9.38 8.20
N ARG A 166 9.85 8.67 7.12
CA ARG A 166 9.73 9.18 5.76
C ARG A 166 9.30 8.06 4.80
N PRO A 167 8.64 8.42 3.69
CA PRO A 167 8.46 7.53 2.56
C PRO A 167 9.78 7.04 1.98
N VAL A 168 9.86 5.75 1.67
CA VAL A 168 11.04 5.08 1.10
C VAL A 168 10.63 4.29 -0.13
N TRP A 169 11.41 4.41 -1.21
CA TRP A 169 11.24 3.59 -2.41
C TRP A 169 11.89 2.23 -2.24
N SER A 170 11.18 1.18 -2.63
CA SER A 170 11.73 -0.16 -2.75
C SER A 170 12.63 -0.31 -3.98
N PRO A 171 13.56 -1.29 -3.99
CA PRO A 171 14.15 -1.77 -5.23
C PRO A 171 13.06 -2.33 -6.15
N VAL A 172 13.39 -2.52 -7.44
CA VAL A 172 12.46 -3.16 -8.37
C VAL A 172 12.20 -4.61 -7.96
N TYR A 173 10.94 -5.02 -7.95
CA TYR A 173 10.52 -6.39 -7.61
C TYR A 173 9.32 -6.85 -8.44
N PHE A 174 9.04 -8.16 -8.41
CA PHE A 174 7.85 -8.74 -9.02
C PHE A 174 6.63 -8.55 -8.10
N ASP A 175 5.63 -7.87 -8.63
CA ASP A 175 4.36 -7.67 -7.96
C ASP A 175 3.63 -9.00 -7.72
N ALA A 176 3.05 -9.15 -6.53
CA ALA A 176 2.35 -10.37 -6.14
C ALA A 176 0.95 -10.49 -6.78
N THR A 177 0.38 -9.38 -7.23
CA THR A 177 -0.95 -9.35 -7.88
C THR A 177 -0.87 -9.49 -9.40
N GLY A 178 0.34 -9.64 -9.95
CA GLY A 178 0.57 -9.89 -11.38
C GLY A 178 0.81 -8.63 -12.22
N LEU A 179 1.06 -7.46 -11.62
CA LEU A 179 1.38 -6.22 -12.35
C LEU A 179 2.77 -6.22 -13.02
N GLY A 180 3.56 -7.28 -12.84
CA GLY A 180 4.91 -7.41 -13.38
C GLY A 180 5.96 -6.73 -12.49
N LEU A 181 6.94 -6.07 -13.11
CA LEU A 181 8.01 -5.38 -12.37
C LEU A 181 7.55 -4.00 -11.91
N VAL A 182 7.65 -3.76 -10.60
CA VAL A 182 7.21 -2.52 -9.95
C VAL A 182 8.28 -1.98 -8.99
N THR A 183 8.17 -0.69 -8.67
CA THR A 183 8.76 -0.09 -7.47
C THR A 183 7.62 0.57 -6.71
N THR A 184 7.72 0.54 -5.39
CA THR A 184 6.67 0.99 -4.48
C THR A 184 7.30 1.93 -3.48
N ILE A 185 6.69 3.09 -3.30
CA ILE A 185 7.01 4.00 -2.22
C ILE A 185 6.16 3.63 -1.01
N ALA A 186 6.78 3.53 0.17
CA ALA A 186 6.10 3.08 1.36
C ALA A 186 6.63 3.77 2.61
N GLU A 187 5.74 4.02 3.57
CA GLU A 187 6.08 4.64 4.85
C GLU A 187 5.64 3.75 6.02
N PRO A 188 6.51 3.53 7.02
CA PRO A 188 6.15 2.72 8.17
C PRO A 188 5.40 3.57 9.20
N VAL A 189 4.35 3.01 9.78
CA VAL A 189 3.50 3.69 10.76
C VAL A 189 3.69 3.09 12.14
N TYR A 190 3.85 3.95 13.13
CA TYR A 190 4.03 3.57 14.53
C TYR A 190 2.98 4.19 15.41
N ASP A 191 2.65 3.51 16.50
CA ASP A 191 1.87 4.11 17.56
C ASP A 191 2.70 5.08 18.42
N ARG A 192 2.03 5.71 19.38
CA ARG A 192 2.66 6.67 20.30
C ARG A 192 3.72 6.04 21.21
N GLN A 193 3.72 4.72 21.36
CA GLN A 193 4.70 3.97 22.13
C GLN A 193 5.88 3.50 21.27
N GLY A 194 5.89 3.84 19.97
CA GLY A 194 6.93 3.44 19.02
C GLY A 194 6.80 2.00 18.53
N ARG A 195 5.65 1.34 18.75
CA ARG A 195 5.39 0.00 18.22
C ARG A 195 4.90 0.10 16.78
N LEU A 196 5.36 -0.81 15.92
CA LEU A 196 4.99 -0.83 14.51
C LEU A 196 3.52 -1.25 14.35
N ILE A 197 2.70 -0.37 13.79
CA ILE A 197 1.34 -0.69 13.36
C ILE A 197 1.39 -1.45 12.04
N GLY A 198 2.18 -0.95 11.10
CA GLY A 198 2.28 -1.52 9.76
C GLY A 198 3.08 -0.63 8.83
N VAL A 199 2.95 -0.89 7.53
CA VAL A 199 3.56 -0.09 6.48
C VAL A 199 2.49 0.23 5.44
N ASN A 200 2.37 1.51 5.08
CA ASN A 200 1.50 1.99 4.02
C ASN A 200 2.27 2.14 2.71
N PRO A 201 2.09 1.23 1.75
CA PRO A 201 2.59 1.40 0.41
C PRO A 201 1.61 2.18 -0.48
N TYR A 202 2.20 2.87 -1.43
CA TYR A 202 1.59 3.36 -2.64
C TYR A 202 2.22 2.59 -3.79
N GLY A 203 1.46 1.70 -4.42
CA GLY A 203 1.89 1.03 -5.63
C GLY A 203 1.87 2.01 -6.78
N GLN A 204 3.06 2.32 -7.30
CA GLN A 204 3.17 2.80 -8.67
C GLN A 204 3.35 1.59 -9.58
N PRO A 205 2.71 1.54 -10.75
CA PRO A 205 3.12 0.59 -11.78
C PRO A 205 4.53 0.98 -12.22
N GLY A 206 5.56 0.37 -11.63
CA GLY A 206 6.94 0.86 -11.73
C GLY A 206 7.49 0.90 -13.16
N VAL A 207 7.28 -0.14 -13.97
CA VAL A 207 7.86 -0.20 -15.33
C VAL A 207 6.79 -0.06 -16.43
N GLU A 208 5.57 -0.57 -16.21
CA GLU A 208 4.53 -0.56 -17.25
C GLU A 208 3.80 0.79 -17.36
N ALA A 209 3.65 1.58 -16.30
CA ALA A 209 3.20 2.97 -16.46
C ALA A 209 4.27 3.79 -17.18
N TYR A 210 5.55 3.63 -16.81
CA TYR A 210 6.66 4.28 -17.48
C TYR A 210 6.75 3.90 -18.97
N LYS A 211 6.57 2.62 -19.32
CA LYS A 211 6.47 2.15 -20.72
C LYS A 211 5.21 2.65 -21.42
N LYS A 212 4.04 2.65 -20.77
CA LYS A 212 2.78 3.13 -21.36
C LYS A 212 2.83 4.62 -21.65
N HIS A 213 3.42 5.41 -20.75
CA HIS A 213 3.65 6.84 -20.96
C HIS A 213 4.77 7.10 -21.97
N MET A 214 5.89 6.37 -21.95
CA MET A 214 6.92 6.48 -23.01
C MET A 214 6.39 6.11 -24.39
N LYS A 215 5.58 5.05 -24.51
CA LYS A 215 5.04 4.60 -25.81
C LYS A 215 4.05 5.62 -26.38
N ALA A 216 3.23 6.25 -25.55
CA ALA A 216 2.36 7.35 -25.96
C ALA A 216 3.16 8.60 -26.38
N ILE A 217 4.31 8.85 -25.76
CA ILE A 217 5.19 9.99 -26.07
C ILE A 217 6.03 9.73 -27.34
N LEU A 218 6.43 8.48 -27.61
CA LEU A 218 7.22 8.10 -28.78
C LEU A 218 6.38 7.86 -30.05
N GLN A 219 5.04 7.83 -29.91
CA GLN A 219 4.09 7.72 -31.03
C GLN A 219 3.40 9.04 -31.36
N GLY A 220 3.78 10.14 -30.69
CA GLY A 220 3.37 11.52 -31.00
C GLY A 220 4.33 12.20 -31.94
#